data_AF-A0A3N6M8L8-F1
#
_entry.id   AF-A0A3N6M8L8-F1
#
_cell.length_a   1.000
_cell.length_b   1.000
_cell.length_c   1.000
_cell.angle_alpha   90.00
_cell.angle_beta   90.00
_cell.angle_gamma   90.00
#
_symmetry.space_group_name_H-M   'P 1'
#
loop_
_entity.id
_entity.type
_entity.pdbx_description
1 polymer ?
#
loop_
_entity_poly.entity_id
_entity_poly.type
_entity_poly.pdbx_seq_one_letter_code
_entity_poly.pdbx_strand_id
1 'polypeptide(L)'
;MVLEGALDATVSVDGRGGQTVAFAFTVRNAGSEPIELQFSDTAKAEFVVQEEGREVWRFTDGRAFAQVIGSERLAPDETATYDEEWTDPEPGSYTVVAELRAQTEHCEARTDLTVPS
;
A
#
# COMPACT_ATOMS: atom_id res chain seq x y z
N MET A 1 -2.44 -2.20 19.08
CA MET A 1 -2.38 -2.87 17.78
C MET A 1 -1.21 -3.83 17.82
N VAL A 2 -1.38 -5.06 17.33
CA VAL A 2 -0.29 -6.04 17.21
C VAL A 2 0.42 -5.95 15.87
N LEU A 3 -0.24 -5.37 14.85
CA LEU A 3 0.39 -5.05 13.58
C LEU A 3 0.94 -3.62 13.59
N GLU A 4 2.14 -3.47 13.04
CA GLU A 4 2.77 -2.17 12.75
C GLU A 4 2.92 -2.01 11.25
N GLY A 5 2.57 -0.84 10.73
CA GLY A 5 2.66 -0.51 9.31
C GLY A 5 3.78 0.49 9.04
N ALA A 6 4.51 0.29 7.94
CA ALA A 6 5.44 1.25 7.37
C ALA A 6 5.16 1.39 5.87
N LEU A 7 5.20 2.61 5.35
CA LEU A 7 4.95 2.88 3.93
C LEU A 7 6.09 3.72 3.37
N ASP A 8 6.75 3.19 2.35
CA ASP A 8 7.73 3.90 1.54
C ASP A 8 7.14 4.25 0.17
N ALA A 9 7.49 5.42 -0.35
CA ALA A 9 7.11 5.87 -1.68
C ALA A 9 8.34 6.44 -2.41
N THR A 10 8.65 5.91 -3.59
CA THR A 10 9.83 6.30 -4.38
C THR A 10 9.43 6.75 -5.77
N VAL A 11 9.81 7.96 -6.15
CA VAL A 11 9.63 8.47 -7.51
C VAL A 11 10.77 7.99 -8.40
N SER A 12 10.43 7.50 -9.58
CA SER A 12 11.36 7.16 -10.65
C SER A 12 10.96 7.89 -11.93
N VAL A 13 11.96 8.20 -12.77
CA VAL A 13 11.78 8.85 -14.07
C VAL A 13 12.37 7.91 -15.12
N ASP A 14 11.59 7.57 -16.14
CA ASP A 14 12.05 6.74 -17.24
C ASP A 14 12.90 7.55 -18.25
N GLY A 15 13.51 6.84 -19.21
CA GLY A 15 14.36 7.48 -20.24
C GLY A 15 13.61 8.41 -21.22
N ARG A 16 12.28 8.50 -21.12
CA ARG A 16 11.39 9.35 -21.93
C ARG A 16 10.78 10.49 -21.10
N GLY A 17 11.11 10.58 -19.82
CA GLY A 17 10.56 11.58 -18.89
C GLY A 17 9.23 11.19 -18.25
N GLY A 18 8.74 9.95 -18.46
CA GLY A 18 7.58 9.43 -17.75
C GLY A 18 7.92 9.17 -16.29
N GLN A 19 7.03 9.55 -15.38
CA GLN A 19 7.23 9.37 -13.94
C GLN A 19 6.40 8.19 -13.44
N THR A 20 6.97 7.44 -12.50
CA THR A 20 6.26 6.38 -11.77
C THR A 20 6.62 6.48 -10.30
N VAL A 21 5.62 6.35 -9.45
CA VAL A 21 5.78 6.23 -8.00
C VAL A 21 5.60 4.77 -7.63
N ALA A 22 6.63 4.17 -7.05
CA ALA A 22 6.55 2.84 -6.44
C ALA A 22 6.21 2.99 -4.95
N PHE A 23 5.21 2.24 -4.49
CA PHE A 23 4.82 2.12 -3.09
C PHE A 23 5.26 0.78 -2.54
N ALA A 24 5.76 0.76 -1.31
CA ALA A 24 6.06 -0.44 -0.56
C ALA A 24 5.42 -0.35 0.83
N PHE A 25 4.28 -1.03 1.02
CA PHE A 25 3.60 -1.10 2.31
C PHE A 25 4.02 -2.36 3.07
N THR A 26 4.76 -2.19 4.15
CA THR A 26 5.23 -3.27 5.00
C THR A 26 4.40 -3.37 6.27
N VAL A 27 3.84 -4.56 6.52
CA VAL A 27 3.10 -4.90 7.74
C VAL A 27 3.92 -5.88 8.55
N ARG A 28 4.22 -5.52 9.80
CA ARG A 28 4.95 -6.36 10.76
C ARG A 28 4.01 -6.85 11.85
N ASN A 29 4.11 -8.13 12.21
CA ASN A 29 3.57 -8.63 13.47
C ASN A 29 4.51 -8.26 14.63
N ALA A 30 4.19 -7.19 15.36
CA ALA A 30 4.92 -6.76 16.57
C ALA A 30 4.44 -7.46 17.85
N GLY A 31 3.50 -8.42 17.73
CA GLY A 31 3.02 -9.25 18.83
C GLY A 31 3.92 -10.45 19.11
N SER A 32 3.62 -11.17 20.19
CA SER A 32 4.32 -12.40 20.60
C SER A 32 3.68 -13.69 20.08
N GLU A 33 2.54 -13.60 19.39
CA GLU A 33 1.81 -14.74 18.84
C GLU A 33 1.66 -14.60 17.32
N PRO A 34 1.63 -15.71 16.57
CA PRO A 34 1.38 -15.68 15.13
C PRO A 34 -0.01 -15.13 14.80
N ILE A 35 -0.10 -14.37 13.70
CA ILE A 35 -1.34 -13.78 13.18
C ILE A 35 -1.67 -14.38 11.82
N GLU A 36 -2.94 -14.70 11.60
CA GLU A 36 -3.46 -15.15 10.30
C GLU A 36 -4.20 -13.99 9.63
N LEU A 37 -3.67 -13.51 8.50
CA LEU A 37 -4.31 -12.53 7.63
C LEU A 37 -5.15 -13.26 6.60
N GLN A 38 -6.45 -12.95 6.53
CA GLN A 38 -7.36 -13.55 5.54
C GLN A 38 -7.86 -12.48 4.57
N PHE A 39 -7.79 -12.77 3.28
CA PHE A 39 -8.14 -11.83 2.20
C PHE A 39 -9.30 -12.39 1.36
N SER A 40 -10.17 -11.50 0.89
CA SER A 40 -11.35 -11.86 0.09
C SER A 40 -11.06 -11.96 -1.41
N ASP A 41 -10.00 -11.30 -1.87
CA ASP A 41 -9.56 -11.25 -3.26
C ASP A 41 -8.03 -11.08 -3.34
N THR A 42 -7.50 -10.94 -4.55
CA THR A 42 -6.06 -10.75 -4.76
C THR A 42 -5.54 -9.35 -4.39
N ALA A 43 -6.40 -8.36 -4.12
CA ALA A 43 -5.99 -7.03 -3.63
C ALA A 43 -5.79 -7.06 -2.11
N LYS A 44 -4.59 -7.45 -1.68
CA LYS A 44 -4.26 -7.61 -0.26
C LYS A 44 -4.05 -6.29 0.48
N ALA A 45 -3.76 -5.21 -0.24
CA ALA A 45 -3.67 -3.85 0.29
C ALA A 45 -4.44 -2.88 -0.62
N GLU A 46 -4.86 -1.75 -0.04
CA GLU A 46 -5.34 -0.57 -0.75
C GLU A 46 -4.27 0.52 -0.66
N PHE A 47 -4.16 1.32 -1.72
CA PHE A 47 -3.33 2.53 -1.73
C PHE A 47 -4.18 3.70 -2.22
N VAL A 48 -4.20 4.78 -1.46
CA VAL A 48 -4.91 6.01 -1.81
C VAL A 48 -3.91 7.15 -1.80
N VAL A 49 -3.88 7.91 -2.90
CA VAL A 49 -3.08 9.13 -3.00
C VAL A 49 -4.01 10.33 -2.85
N GLN A 50 -3.61 11.27 -2.00
CA GLN A 50 -4.36 12.47 -1.71
C GLN A 50 -3.53 13.73 -1.98
N GLU A 51 -4.17 14.74 -2.52
CA GLU A 51 -3.66 16.11 -2.65
C GLU A 51 -4.52 17.02 -1.77
N GLU A 52 -3.93 17.68 -0.77
CA GLU A 52 -4.66 18.55 0.18
C GLU A 52 -5.88 17.85 0.84
N GLY A 53 -5.78 16.54 1.09
CA GLY A 53 -6.85 15.71 1.64
C GLY A 53 -7.94 15.29 0.65
N ARG A 54 -7.82 15.65 -0.63
CA ARG A 54 -8.68 15.16 -1.72
C ARG A 54 -8.04 13.94 -2.36
N GLU A 55 -8.78 12.84 -2.46
CA GLU A 55 -8.35 11.67 -3.23
C GLU A 55 -8.17 12.02 -4.72
N VAL A 56 -6.99 11.74 -5.26
CA VAL A 56 -6.65 11.94 -6.68
C VAL A 56 -6.41 10.62 -7.39
N TRP A 57 -6.08 9.56 -6.64
CA TRP A 57 -5.88 8.22 -7.16
C TRP A 57 -6.14 7.17 -6.09
N ARG A 58 -6.66 6.02 -6.53
CA ARG A 58 -6.87 4.83 -5.71
C ARG A 58 -6.46 3.60 -6.48
N PHE A 59 -5.69 2.73 -5.85
CA PHE A 59 -5.19 1.50 -6.48
C PHE A 59 -6.32 0.65 -7.02
N THR A 60 -7.40 0.50 -6.26
CA THR A 60 -8.49 -0.41 -6.64
C THR A 60 -9.50 0.19 -7.60
N ASP A 61 -9.47 1.51 -7.84
CA ASP A 61 -10.45 2.16 -8.70
C ASP A 61 -10.27 1.75 -10.16
N GLY A 62 -11.37 1.34 -10.80
CA GLY A 62 -11.38 0.84 -12.17
C GLY A 62 -10.60 -0.48 -12.40
N ARG A 63 -10.06 -1.13 -11.36
CA ARG A 63 -9.30 -2.39 -11.49
C ARG A 63 -10.15 -3.60 -11.09
N ALA A 64 -9.97 -4.71 -11.80
CA ALA A 64 -10.59 -5.98 -11.48
C ALA A 64 -9.60 -6.91 -10.76
N PHE A 65 -10.04 -7.50 -9.66
CA PHE A 65 -9.25 -8.44 -8.87
C PHE A 65 -9.92 -9.81 -8.84
N ALA A 66 -9.11 -10.87 -8.90
CA ALA A 66 -9.63 -12.23 -8.86
C ALA A 66 -10.18 -12.51 -7.46
N GLN A 67 -11.40 -13.05 -7.39
CA GLN A 67 -12.10 -13.41 -6.15
C GLN A 67 -11.56 -14.73 -5.58
N VAL A 68 -10.26 -14.74 -5.27
CA VAL A 68 -9.56 -15.87 -4.67
C VAL A 68 -9.34 -15.57 -3.21
N ILE A 69 -10.01 -16.32 -2.34
CA ILE A 69 -9.79 -16.24 -0.90
C ILE A 69 -8.40 -16.80 -0.60
N GLY A 70 -7.59 -16.02 0.12
CA GLY A 70 -6.23 -16.39 0.49
C GLY A 70 -5.96 -16.10 1.96
N SER A 71 -4.97 -16.80 2.52
CA SER A 71 -4.46 -16.52 3.85
C SER A 71 -2.94 -16.41 3.87
N GLU A 72 -2.43 -15.54 4.73
CA GLU A 72 -1.01 -15.39 5.02
C GLU A 72 -0.81 -15.45 6.53
N ARG A 73 0.23 -16.16 6.96
CA ARG A 73 0.58 -16.26 8.37
C ARG A 73 1.82 -15.40 8.62
N LEU A 74 1.74 -14.51 9.61
CA LEU A 74 2.88 -13.75 10.12
C LEU A 74 3.25 -14.28 11.51
N ALA A 75 4.40 -14.92 11.65
CA ALA A 75 5.02 -15.22 12.94
C ALA A 75 5.38 -13.93 13.69
N PRO A 76 5.69 -14.00 15.00
CA PRO A 76 6.23 -12.86 15.74
C PRO A 76 7.44 -12.25 15.01
N ASP A 77 7.45 -10.92 14.91
CA ASP A 77 8.43 -10.10 14.19
C ASP A 77 8.50 -10.30 12.67
N GLU A 78 7.70 -11.20 12.08
CA GLU A 78 7.64 -11.40 10.64
C GLU A 78 6.93 -10.23 9.95
N THR A 79 7.37 -9.96 8.71
CA THR A 79 6.86 -8.88 7.87
C THR A 79 6.36 -9.42 6.54
N ALA A 80 5.25 -8.87 6.05
CA ALA A 80 4.84 -8.95 4.65
C ALA A 80 4.88 -7.55 4.03
N THR A 81 5.36 -7.47 2.79
CA THR A 81 5.38 -6.22 2.02
C THR A 81 4.46 -6.37 0.81
N TYR A 82 3.64 -5.35 0.58
CA TYR A 82 2.72 -5.23 -0.55
C TYR A 82 3.18 -4.04 -1.40
N ASP A 83 3.52 -4.31 -2.66
CA ASP A 83 4.07 -3.33 -3.58
C ASP A 83 3.03 -2.93 -4.63
N GLU A 84 3.00 -1.65 -5.00
CA GLU A 84 2.16 -1.13 -6.07
C GLU A 84 2.78 0.07 -6.79
N GLU A 85 2.28 0.36 -8.00
CA GLU A 85 2.77 1.47 -8.81
C GLU A 85 1.65 2.44 -9.21
N TRP A 86 1.94 3.74 -9.04
CA TRP A 86 1.18 4.84 -9.61
C TRP A 86 1.97 5.49 -10.74
N THR A 87 1.51 5.25 -11.97
CA THR A 87 2.16 5.69 -13.22
C THR A 87 1.58 7.01 -13.71
N ASP A 88 2.43 7.82 -14.35
CA ASP A 88 2.08 9.13 -14.91
C ASP A 88 1.43 10.10 -13.89
N PRO A 89 2.03 10.27 -12.69
CA PRO A 89 1.54 11.23 -11.71
C PRO A 89 1.76 12.66 -12.20
N GLU A 90 0.84 13.56 -11.88
CA GLU A 90 1.10 14.99 -12.03
C GLU A 90 2.18 15.43 -11.01
N PRO A 91 3.01 16.45 -11.33
CA PRO A 91 3.91 17.06 -10.36
C PRO A 91 3.15 17.70 -9.20
N GLY A 92 3.61 17.49 -7.98
CA GLY A 92 2.90 17.98 -6.80
C GLY A 92 3.36 17.36 -5.49
N SER A 93 2.73 17.78 -4.39
CA SER A 93 2.91 17.19 -3.07
C SER A 93 1.67 16.41 -2.70
N TYR A 94 1.89 15.17 -2.29
CA TYR A 94 0.83 14.20 -2.01
C TYR A 94 1.05 13.52 -0.67
N THR A 95 -0.03 13.03 -0.08
CA THR A 95 0.01 12.07 1.02
C THR A 95 -0.51 10.73 0.48
N VAL A 96 0.27 9.68 0.69
CA VAL A 96 -0.11 8.31 0.35
C VAL A 96 -0.56 7.62 1.62
N VAL A 97 -1.70 6.94 1.56
CA VAL A 97 -2.23 6.10 2.64
C VAL A 97 -2.34 4.68 2.11
N ALA A 98 -1.73 3.74 2.81
CA ALA A 98 -1.85 2.31 2.54
C ALA A 98 -2.65 1.64 3.67
N GLU A 99 -3.57 0.75 3.30
CA GLU A 99 -4.41 0.01 4.23
C GLU A 99 -4.38 -1.48 3.91
N LEU A 100 -4.21 -2.31 4.93
CA LEU A 100 -4.30 -3.76 4.81
C LEU A 100 -5.77 -4.16 4.60
N ARG A 101 -6.04 -4.96 3.55
CA ARG A 101 -7.39 -5.42 3.21
C ARG A 101 -7.71 -6.82 3.77
N ALA A 102 -7.11 -7.16 4.91
CA ALA A 102 -7.47 -8.37 5.63
C ALA A 102 -8.88 -8.23 6.23
N GLN A 103 -9.60 -9.34 6.37
CA GLN A 103 -11.00 -9.36 6.79
C GLN A 103 -11.20 -8.92 8.25
N THR A 104 -10.27 -9.29 9.12
CA THR A 104 -10.36 -9.07 10.58
C THR A 104 -9.26 -8.16 11.10
N GLU A 105 -8.05 -8.32 10.58
CA GLU A 105 -6.91 -7.55 11.02
C GLU A 105 -6.81 -6.24 10.25
N HIS A 106 -6.47 -5.18 10.96
CA HIS A 106 -6.35 -3.84 10.39
C HIS A 106 -4.94 -3.31 10.62
N CYS A 107 -4.37 -2.72 9.59
CA CYS A 107 -3.09 -2.03 9.65
C CYS A 107 -3.11 -0.93 8.58
N GLU A 108 -2.68 0.27 8.93
CA GLU A 108 -2.52 1.38 8.00
C GLU A 108 -1.13 2.01 8.17
N ALA A 109 -0.63 2.62 7.11
CA ALA A 109 0.54 3.48 7.16
C ALA A 109 0.36 4.63 6.17
N ARG A 110 1.03 5.74 6.45
CA ARG A 110 1.00 6.93 5.59
C ARG A 110 2.39 7.50 5.39
N THR A 111 2.62 8.09 4.23
CA THR A 111 3.86 8.80 3.92
C THR A 111 3.58 9.99 3.01
N ASP A 112 4.42 11.01 3.11
CA ASP A 112 4.35 12.17 2.24
C ASP A 112 5.30 11.98 1.07
N LEU A 113 4.87 12.44 -0.09
CA LEU A 113 5.54 12.27 -1.37
C LEU A 113 5.56 13.60 -2.11
N THR A 114 6.66 13.88 -2.80
CA THR A 114 6.73 14.99 -3.77
C THR A 114 7.16 14.46 -5.12
N VAL A 115 6.32 14.69 -6.13
CA VAL A 115 6.61 14.40 -7.53
C VAL A 115 7.21 15.67 -8.16
N PRO A 116 8.45 15.63 -8.66
CA PRO A 116 9.10 16.81 -9.24
C PRO A 116 8.48 17.18 -10.59
N SER A 117 8.51 18.48 -10.91
CA SER A 117 8.12 19.06 -12.20
C SER A 117 9.14 18.87 -13.30
#